data_AF-A0ABC8TXH1-F1
#
_entry.id   AF-A0ABC8TXH1-F1
#
_cell.length_a   1.000
_cell.length_b   1.000
_cell.length_c   1.000
_cell.angle_alpha   90.00
_cell.angle_beta   90.00
_cell.angle_gamma   90.00
#
_symmetry.space_group_name_H-M   'P 1'
#
loop_
_entity.id
_entity.type
_entity.pdbx_description
1 polymer ?
#
loop_
_entity_poly.entity_id
_entity_poly.type
_entity_poly.pdbx_seq_one_letter_code
_entity_poly.pdbx_strand_id
1 'polypeptide(L)'
;MEIPYAPENKENSVPDDDYLQFGPPHEAMFFVLAYLPLLELLAMSQVCRSVRDALSNDILPWINITVYKPLSQRLSDDILMKFASKANGKLTTLALINCEKITDEGLQRVISKNPLINKLYFPACTSLTPEGIIRAVEALTKHNHQILHSIRLKINGIHNMKKDQLETLRSLIGLKQTQQQQEKRRNLYHKHNTFSTSTFGHEEDKCSIDVDICPKCNEVRMVFDCPMDRCERQRQNLRRECRGCCFCIPRCEECGQCIESDDWEEAACTDNLCSGCWLQLPKCNFCNRPYCNQHANQKCSVPGSSGFFSEASVLHVAGVWQTRIISGHLQFRCYY
;
A
#
# COMPACT_ATOMS: atom_id res chain seq x y z
N MET A 1 59.38 33.12 -65.83
CA MET A 1 60.14 32.01 -65.21
C MET A 1 60.83 32.61 -64.00
N GLU A 2 60.50 32.33 -62.74
CA GLU A 2 59.68 31.29 -62.12
C GLU A 2 58.99 31.88 -60.88
N ILE A 3 57.78 31.41 -60.61
CA ILE A 3 56.96 31.76 -59.44
C ILE A 3 57.33 30.76 -58.33
N PRO A 4 57.67 31.19 -57.10
CA PRO A 4 57.88 30.24 -56.01
C PRO A 4 56.55 29.76 -55.43
N TYR A 5 56.44 28.43 -55.38
CA TYR A 5 55.44 27.58 -54.74
C TYR A 5 54.75 28.15 -53.49
N ALA A 6 53.42 28.18 -53.52
CA ALA A 6 52.56 28.21 -52.34
C ALA A 6 52.33 26.76 -51.85
N PRO A 7 52.35 26.49 -50.54
CA PRO A 7 52.00 25.17 -50.03
C PRO A 7 50.47 25.00 -49.97
N GLU A 8 50.04 23.82 -50.42
CA GLU A 8 48.68 23.30 -50.30
C GLU A 8 48.28 23.02 -48.84
N ASN A 9 46.97 23.12 -48.62
CA ASN A 9 46.18 22.45 -47.58
C ASN A 9 46.31 22.92 -46.13
N LYS A 10 45.35 23.75 -45.71
CA LYS A 10 44.57 23.42 -44.50
C LYS A 10 43.11 23.32 -44.90
N GLU A 11 42.67 22.07 -44.94
CA GLU A 11 41.30 21.62 -45.07
C GLU A 11 40.40 22.34 -44.06
N ASN A 12 39.18 22.59 -44.51
CA ASN A 12 38.06 23.11 -43.75
C ASN A 12 37.89 22.31 -42.45
N SER A 13 38.29 22.88 -41.31
CA SER A 13 37.76 22.45 -40.01
C SER A 13 36.35 23.01 -39.88
N VAL A 14 35.38 22.22 -40.34
CA VAL A 14 33.98 22.29 -39.93
C VAL A 14 33.96 22.29 -38.39
N PRO A 15 33.11 23.10 -37.72
CA PRO A 15 33.17 23.28 -36.27
C PRO A 15 33.00 21.93 -35.57
N ASP A 16 33.92 21.65 -34.63
CA ASP A 16 33.85 20.51 -33.73
C ASP A 16 32.45 20.42 -33.11
N ASP A 17 31.90 19.21 -33.17
CA ASP A 17 30.65 18.78 -32.55
C ASP A 17 30.43 19.47 -31.21
N ASP A 18 29.37 20.29 -31.16
CA ASP A 18 28.73 20.73 -29.93
C ASP A 18 28.23 19.47 -29.22
N TYR A 19 29.10 18.87 -28.39
CA TYR A 19 28.71 17.87 -27.42
C TYR A 19 27.60 18.53 -26.60
N LEU A 20 26.35 18.23 -26.94
CA LEU A 20 25.17 18.49 -26.13
C LEU A 20 25.40 17.82 -24.77
N GLN A 21 26.13 18.51 -23.90
CA GLN A 21 26.41 18.12 -22.55
C GLN A 21 25.09 18.37 -21.83
N PHE A 22 24.20 17.38 -21.91
CA PHE A 22 22.90 17.43 -21.26
C PHE A 22 23.16 17.73 -19.79
N GLY A 23 22.84 18.97 -19.40
CA GLY A 23 23.01 19.44 -18.04
C GLY A 23 22.18 18.62 -17.04
N PRO A 24 22.33 18.93 -15.75
CA PRO A 24 21.44 18.36 -14.75
C PRO A 24 19.97 18.63 -15.13
N PRO A 25 19.02 17.77 -14.71
CA PRO A 25 17.62 18.05 -14.91
C PRO A 25 17.27 19.41 -14.29
N HIS A 26 16.35 20.14 -14.92
CA HIS A 26 15.86 21.41 -14.38
C HIS A 26 15.39 21.22 -12.93
N GLU A 27 15.66 22.18 -12.03
CA GLU A 27 15.39 22.05 -10.58
C GLU A 27 13.93 21.69 -10.27
N ALA A 28 12.99 22.22 -11.06
CA ALA A 28 11.57 21.87 -11.02
C ALA A 28 11.31 20.33 -11.02
N MET A 29 12.15 19.56 -11.69
CA MET A 29 12.03 18.10 -11.76
C MET A 29 12.20 17.44 -10.39
N PHE A 30 13.10 17.94 -9.53
CA PHE A 30 13.33 17.36 -8.20
C PHE A 30 12.08 17.47 -7.32
N PHE A 31 11.36 18.59 -7.44
CA PHE A 31 10.07 18.75 -6.75
C PHE A 31 9.06 17.72 -7.26
N VAL A 32 8.94 17.51 -8.57
CA VAL A 32 8.01 16.52 -9.14
C VAL A 32 8.38 15.10 -8.69
N LEU A 33 9.66 14.73 -8.78
CA LEU A 33 10.15 13.39 -8.44
C LEU A 33 9.88 13.03 -6.97
N ALA A 34 9.94 13.99 -6.05
CA ALA A 34 9.66 13.77 -4.63
C ALA A 34 8.20 13.36 -4.33
N TYR A 35 7.25 13.62 -5.25
CA TYR A 35 5.85 13.24 -5.10
C TYR A 35 5.45 11.99 -5.91
N LEU A 36 6.35 11.45 -6.73
CA LEU A 36 6.05 10.25 -7.50
C LEU A 36 6.01 9.01 -6.60
N PRO A 37 5.05 8.09 -6.80
CA PRO A 37 5.11 6.79 -6.15
C PRO A 37 6.34 6.00 -6.65
N LEU A 38 6.74 5.00 -5.86
CA LEU A 38 8.01 4.30 -6.08
C LEU A 38 8.10 3.66 -7.48
N LEU A 39 7.00 3.15 -8.03
CA LEU A 39 7.00 2.55 -9.36
C LEU A 39 7.35 3.58 -10.45
N GLU A 40 6.69 4.72 -10.42
CA GLU A 40 6.90 5.85 -11.33
C GLU A 40 8.31 6.42 -11.14
N LEU A 41 8.79 6.52 -9.90
CA LEU A 41 10.16 6.94 -9.60
C LEU A 41 11.21 6.01 -10.24
N LEU A 42 10.99 4.69 -10.14
CA LEU A 42 11.86 3.69 -10.76
C LEU A 42 11.75 3.72 -12.29
N ALA A 43 10.57 3.98 -12.86
CA ALA A 43 10.39 4.17 -14.29
C ALA A 43 11.14 5.42 -14.78
N MET A 44 11.03 6.55 -14.08
CA MET A 44 11.75 7.79 -14.39
C MET A 44 13.28 7.59 -14.36
N SER A 45 13.78 6.77 -13.42
CA SER A 45 15.20 6.43 -13.35
C SER A 45 15.72 5.67 -14.58
N GLN A 46 14.83 5.11 -15.42
CA GLN A 46 15.19 4.39 -16.63
C GLN A 46 15.19 5.26 -17.89
N VAL A 47 14.65 6.49 -17.83
CA VAL A 47 14.48 7.37 -19.00
C VAL A 47 15.82 7.90 -19.51
N CYS A 48 16.68 8.43 -18.64
CA CYS A 48 18.01 8.90 -19.04
C CYS A 48 19.02 8.82 -17.87
N ARG A 49 20.32 8.96 -18.17
CA ARG A 49 21.38 8.95 -17.14
C ARG A 49 21.27 10.14 -16.19
N SER A 50 21.04 11.34 -16.72
CA SER A 50 20.91 12.58 -15.94
C SER A 50 19.83 12.49 -14.84
N VAL A 51 18.63 11.98 -15.16
CA VAL A 51 17.54 11.78 -14.17
C VAL A 51 17.88 10.65 -13.18
N ARG A 52 18.50 9.56 -13.65
CA ARG A 52 18.94 8.46 -12.79
C ARG A 52 19.95 8.91 -11.74
N ASP A 53 20.92 9.72 -12.15
CA ASP A 53 21.99 10.23 -11.30
C ASP A 53 21.42 11.27 -10.32
N ALA A 54 20.54 12.15 -10.78
CA ALA A 54 19.79 13.07 -9.93
C ALA A 54 19.01 12.34 -8.83
N LEU A 55 18.27 11.28 -9.17
CA LEU A 55 17.54 10.45 -8.22
C LEU A 55 18.42 9.64 -7.27
N SER A 56 19.65 9.33 -7.67
CA SER A 56 20.59 8.57 -6.84
C SER A 56 21.28 9.46 -5.82
N ASN A 57 21.41 10.76 -6.13
CA ASN A 57 22.03 11.76 -5.26
C ASN A 57 21.02 12.51 -4.38
N ASP A 58 19.74 12.54 -4.76
CA ASP A 58 18.67 13.14 -3.96
C ASP A 58 18.13 12.16 -2.92
N ILE A 59 18.01 12.62 -1.67
CA ILE A 59 17.50 11.86 -0.53
C ILE A 59 15.97 11.97 -0.44
N LEU A 60 15.38 13.11 -0.86
CA LEU A 60 13.98 13.45 -0.60
C LEU A 60 12.98 12.37 -1.08
N PRO A 61 13.12 11.79 -2.29
CA PRO A 61 12.19 10.76 -2.78
C PRO A 61 12.24 9.46 -1.96
N TRP A 62 13.30 9.24 -1.19
CA TRP A 62 13.54 7.99 -0.46
C TRP A 62 13.22 8.10 1.03
N ILE A 63 12.78 9.26 1.53
CA ILE A 63 12.41 9.46 2.95
C ILE A 63 11.15 8.65 3.33
N ASN A 64 10.29 8.35 2.35
CA ASN A 64 9.08 7.56 2.52
C ASN A 64 9.02 6.45 1.46
N ILE A 65 9.38 5.23 1.85
CA ILE A 65 9.33 4.08 0.94
C ILE A 65 8.00 3.38 1.14
N THR A 66 7.22 3.32 0.05
CA THR A 66 5.98 2.55 0.00
C THR A 66 6.04 1.56 -1.17
N VAL A 67 5.85 0.28 -0.88
CA VAL A 67 5.85 -0.81 -1.85
C VAL A 67 4.53 -1.55 -1.77
N TYR A 68 3.85 -1.68 -2.91
CA TYR A 68 2.64 -2.45 -3.08
C TYR A 68 2.69 -3.17 -4.44
N LYS A 69 1.62 -3.85 -4.85
CA LYS A 69 1.55 -4.51 -6.15
C LYS A 69 1.71 -3.47 -7.28
N PRO A 70 2.45 -3.78 -8.37
CA PRO A 70 3.06 -5.07 -8.69
C PRO A 70 4.47 -5.28 -8.10
N LEU A 71 5.09 -4.25 -7.51
CA LEU A 71 6.48 -4.30 -7.04
C LEU A 71 6.69 -5.30 -5.89
N SER A 72 5.69 -5.45 -5.02
CA SER A 72 5.79 -6.29 -3.81
C SER A 72 6.16 -7.75 -4.08
N GLN A 73 5.72 -8.32 -5.22
CA GLN A 73 6.02 -9.71 -5.62
C GLN A 73 7.48 -9.93 -6.03
N ARG A 74 8.17 -8.86 -6.40
CA ARG A 74 9.55 -8.87 -6.89
C ARG A 74 10.55 -8.31 -5.88
N LEU A 75 10.08 -7.68 -4.81
CA LEU A 75 10.92 -7.11 -3.78
C LEU A 75 11.62 -8.23 -2.97
N SER A 76 12.93 -8.13 -2.82
CA SER A 76 13.73 -8.98 -1.92
C SER A 76 14.47 -8.10 -0.91
N ASP A 77 15.04 -8.71 0.14
CA ASP A 77 15.80 -8.01 1.17
C ASP A 77 16.91 -7.11 0.59
N ASP A 78 17.64 -7.59 -0.41
CA ASP A 78 18.71 -6.81 -1.06
C ASP A 78 18.18 -5.63 -1.88
N ILE A 79 17.06 -5.81 -2.58
CA ILE A 79 16.42 -4.71 -3.35
C ILE A 79 15.88 -3.67 -2.37
N LEU A 80 15.21 -4.10 -1.30
CA LEU A 80 14.72 -3.22 -0.26
C LEU A 80 15.87 -2.42 0.37
N MET A 81 16.99 -3.08 0.69
CA MET A 81 18.16 -2.41 1.25
C MET A 81 18.75 -1.38 0.27
N LYS A 82 18.78 -1.66 -1.03
CA LYS A 82 19.23 -0.68 -2.05
C LYS A 82 18.36 0.57 -2.08
N PHE A 83 17.06 0.45 -1.83
CA PHE A 83 16.18 1.61 -1.73
C PHE A 83 16.41 2.35 -0.41
N ALA A 84 16.43 1.62 0.71
CA ALA A 84 16.61 2.18 2.04
C ALA A 84 17.97 2.88 2.22
N SER A 85 19.03 2.43 1.54
CA SER A 85 20.34 3.08 1.60
C SER A 85 20.36 4.48 0.99
N LYS A 86 19.48 4.76 0.02
CA LYS A 86 19.38 6.09 -0.61
C LYS A 86 18.82 7.15 0.33
N ALA A 87 18.04 6.73 1.33
CA ALA A 87 17.55 7.63 2.37
C ALA A 87 18.67 8.12 3.31
N ASN A 88 19.87 7.51 3.26
CA ASN A 88 21.05 7.88 4.05
C ASN A 88 20.75 8.08 5.55
N GLY A 89 20.03 7.13 6.15
CA GLY A 89 19.65 7.18 7.57
C GLY A 89 18.44 8.05 7.90
N LYS A 90 17.85 8.73 6.92
CA LYS A 90 16.71 9.63 7.08
C LYS A 90 15.36 9.01 6.69
N LEU A 91 15.29 7.69 6.45
CA LEU A 91 14.02 7.01 6.18
C LEU A 91 13.09 7.19 7.40
N THR A 92 11.88 7.70 7.17
CA THR A 92 10.88 7.93 8.22
C THR A 92 9.71 6.96 8.12
N THR A 93 9.32 6.60 6.89
CA THR A 93 8.23 5.68 6.59
C THR A 93 8.73 4.50 5.78
N LEU A 94 8.44 3.30 6.25
CA LEU A 94 8.64 2.05 5.53
C LEU A 94 7.30 1.30 5.50
N ALA A 95 6.65 1.32 4.33
CA ALA A 95 5.40 0.64 4.08
C ALA A 95 5.60 -0.45 3.02
N LEU A 96 5.48 -1.71 3.42
CA LEU A 96 5.61 -2.89 2.58
C LEU A 96 4.28 -3.65 2.63
N ILE A 97 3.55 -3.62 1.52
CA ILE A 97 2.20 -4.17 1.43
C ILE A 97 2.28 -5.45 0.59
N ASN A 98 1.88 -6.59 1.18
CA ASN A 98 1.91 -7.90 0.53
C ASN A 98 3.31 -8.25 -0.03
N CYS A 99 4.37 -7.93 0.73
CA CYS A 99 5.77 -8.20 0.37
C CYS A 99 6.22 -9.52 1.01
N GLU A 100 5.81 -10.64 0.43
CA GLU A 100 5.98 -11.99 0.98
C GLU A 100 7.43 -12.48 1.02
N LYS A 101 8.36 -11.83 0.30
CA LYS A 101 9.77 -12.25 0.23
C LYS A 101 10.69 -11.49 1.19
N ILE A 102 10.14 -10.58 2.00
CA ILE A 102 10.91 -9.81 2.97
C ILE A 102 11.00 -10.59 4.28
N THR A 103 12.21 -10.75 4.78
CA THR A 103 12.50 -11.51 5.99
C THR A 103 12.79 -10.62 7.18
N ASP A 104 12.75 -11.19 8.39
CA ASP A 104 13.13 -10.49 9.62
C ASP A 104 14.55 -9.93 9.54
N GLU A 105 15.49 -10.64 8.92
CA GLU A 105 16.89 -10.21 8.76
C GLU A 105 16.99 -9.03 7.80
N GLY A 106 16.25 -9.07 6.69
CA GLY A 106 16.14 -7.94 5.76
C GLY A 106 15.59 -6.69 6.43
N LEU A 107 14.51 -6.84 7.20
CA LEU A 107 13.92 -5.76 7.98
C LEU A 107 14.91 -5.20 9.01
N GLN A 108 15.59 -6.07 9.75
CA GLN A 108 16.57 -5.67 10.77
C GLN A 108 17.75 -4.90 10.16
N ARG A 109 18.22 -5.33 8.99
CA ARG A 109 19.28 -4.64 8.23
C ARG A 109 18.86 -3.21 7.86
N VAL A 110 17.63 -3.03 7.35
CA VAL A 110 17.09 -1.71 6.99
C VAL A 110 17.02 -0.79 8.20
N ILE A 111 16.49 -1.29 9.32
CA ILE A 111 16.32 -0.54 10.57
C ILE A 111 17.66 -0.11 11.15
N SER A 112 18.66 -1.00 11.15
CA SER A 112 20.00 -0.69 11.67
C SER A 112 20.67 0.50 10.98
N LYS A 113 20.30 0.78 9.73
CA LYS A 113 20.84 1.89 8.94
C LYS A 113 19.94 3.13 8.94
N ASN A 114 18.71 3.02 9.43
CA ASN A 114 17.71 4.08 9.41
C ASN A 114 17.00 4.20 10.77
N PRO A 115 17.67 4.79 11.79
CA PRO A 115 17.13 4.88 13.14
C PRO A 115 15.98 5.89 13.29
N LEU A 116 15.68 6.68 12.25
CA LEU A 116 14.63 7.70 12.26
C LEU A 116 13.25 7.18 11.81
N ILE A 117 13.13 5.89 11.48
CA ILE A 117 11.85 5.30 11.08
C ILE A 117 10.86 5.38 12.25
N ASN A 118 9.67 5.93 11.98
CA ASN A 118 8.58 6.00 12.93
C ASN A 118 7.25 5.48 12.35
N LYS A 119 7.20 5.10 11.07
CA LYS A 119 6.04 4.44 10.46
C LYS A 119 6.49 3.14 9.81
N LEU A 120 6.02 2.02 10.35
CA LEU A 120 6.31 0.66 9.91
C LEU A 120 5.00 -0.02 9.51
N TYR A 121 4.74 -0.19 8.22
CA TYR A 121 3.51 -0.82 7.73
C TYR A 121 3.87 -2.09 6.98
N PHE A 122 3.45 -3.24 7.50
CA PHE A 122 3.72 -4.58 6.97
C PHE A 122 2.46 -5.44 6.76
N PRO A 123 1.34 -4.90 6.25
CA PRO A 123 0.16 -5.70 6.03
C PRO A 123 0.42 -6.84 5.03
N ALA A 124 0.02 -8.05 5.41
CA ALA A 124 0.18 -9.27 4.63
C ALA A 124 1.64 -9.61 4.23
N CYS A 125 2.64 -9.17 5.00
CA CYS A 125 4.03 -9.62 4.85
C CYS A 125 4.24 -10.95 5.58
N THR A 126 3.84 -12.05 4.96
CA THR A 126 3.72 -13.36 5.61
C THR A 126 5.04 -14.01 6.05
N SER A 127 6.19 -13.57 5.51
CA SER A 127 7.53 -14.01 5.93
C SER A 127 8.12 -13.23 7.10
N LEU A 128 7.45 -12.18 7.58
CA LEU A 128 7.82 -11.51 8.82
C LEU A 128 7.17 -12.21 10.01
N THR A 129 7.93 -12.35 11.09
CA THR A 129 7.44 -12.99 12.32
C THR A 129 7.08 -11.94 13.39
N PRO A 130 6.19 -12.26 14.34
CA PRO A 130 5.98 -11.45 15.53
C PRO A 130 7.28 -11.06 16.24
N GLU A 131 8.19 -12.02 16.42
CA GLU A 131 9.48 -11.82 17.08
C GLU A 131 10.38 -10.88 16.27
N GLY A 132 10.40 -11.00 14.94
CA GLY A 132 11.14 -10.11 14.06
C GLY A 132 10.65 -8.66 14.15
N ILE A 133 9.33 -8.47 14.20
CA ILE A 133 8.72 -7.15 14.36
C ILE A 133 9.04 -6.55 15.74
N ILE A 134 9.02 -7.35 16.80
CA ILE A 134 9.43 -6.89 18.14
C ILE A 134 10.89 -6.44 18.12
N ARG A 135 11.82 -7.25 17.59
CA ARG A 135 13.25 -6.88 17.50
C ARG A 135 13.45 -5.58 16.71
N ALA A 136 12.73 -5.43 15.61
CA ALA A 136 12.70 -4.23 14.79
C ALA A 136 12.27 -2.98 15.60
N VAL A 137 11.15 -3.06 16.31
CA VAL A 137 10.65 -1.96 17.14
C VAL A 137 11.60 -1.68 18.30
N GLU A 138 12.09 -2.71 18.99
CA GLU A 138 13.09 -2.56 20.06
C GLU A 138 14.34 -1.82 19.59
N ALA A 139 14.86 -2.15 18.40
CA ALA A 139 16.02 -1.46 17.85
C ALA A 139 15.75 0.04 17.64
N LEU A 140 14.59 0.40 17.07
CA LEU A 140 14.21 1.80 16.87
C LEU A 140 14.06 2.55 18.20
N THR A 141 13.39 1.93 19.17
CA THR A 141 13.17 2.54 20.50
C THR A 141 14.47 2.80 21.26
N LYS A 142 15.48 1.92 21.13
CA LYS A 142 16.81 2.09 21.76
C LYS A 142 17.58 3.28 21.18
N HIS A 143 17.48 3.51 19.87
CA HIS A 143 18.25 4.56 19.20
C HIS A 143 17.70 5.97 19.46
N ASN A 144 16.40 6.11 19.69
CA ASN A 144 15.80 7.42 19.93
C ASN A 144 14.60 7.34 20.87
N HIS A 145 14.81 7.68 22.14
CA HIS A 145 13.75 7.68 23.15
C HIS A 145 12.63 8.71 22.85
N GLN A 146 12.88 9.71 22.00
CA GLN A 146 11.87 10.73 21.64
C GLN A 146 10.87 10.21 20.60
N ILE A 147 11.18 9.15 19.84
CA ILE A 147 10.22 8.54 18.89
C ILE A 147 9.31 7.49 19.52
N LEU A 148 9.54 7.08 20.78
CA LEU A 148 8.77 6.06 21.49
C LEU A 148 7.25 6.24 21.32
N HIS A 149 6.77 7.46 21.56
CA HIS A 149 5.34 7.80 21.47
C HIS A 149 4.83 8.11 20.06
N SER A 150 5.71 7.99 19.06
CA SER A 150 5.47 8.38 17.66
C SER A 150 5.43 7.18 16.71
N ILE A 151 5.89 6.00 17.14
CA ILE A 151 5.93 4.81 16.29
C ILE A 151 4.49 4.40 15.94
N ARG A 152 4.22 4.32 14.63
CA ARG A 152 3.01 3.76 14.06
C ARG A 152 3.37 2.44 13.39
N LEU A 153 2.75 1.38 13.83
CA LEU A 153 2.93 0.02 13.39
C LEU A 153 1.62 -0.47 12.76
N LYS A 154 1.66 -0.97 11.54
CA LYS A 154 0.51 -1.61 10.87
C LYS A 154 0.93 -3.01 10.47
N ILE A 155 0.36 -4.03 11.08
CA ILE A 155 0.84 -5.42 11.02
C ILE A 155 -0.33 -6.40 10.81
N ASN A 156 -1.45 -5.93 10.29
CA ASN A 156 -2.54 -6.80 9.89
C ASN A 156 -2.06 -7.91 8.91
N GLY A 157 -2.49 -9.15 9.11
CA GLY A 157 -2.12 -10.27 8.24
C GLY A 157 -0.76 -10.89 8.53
N ILE A 158 -0.05 -10.45 9.57
CA ILE A 158 1.05 -11.23 10.16
C ILE A 158 0.45 -12.42 10.91
N HIS A 159 0.89 -13.62 10.58
CA HIS A 159 0.37 -14.85 11.14
C HIS A 159 0.91 -15.12 12.55
N ASN A 160 0.17 -15.91 13.34
CA ASN A 160 0.59 -16.45 14.65
C ASN A 160 1.01 -15.40 15.71
N MET A 161 0.54 -14.16 15.58
CA MET A 161 0.73 -13.12 16.60
C MET A 161 -0.02 -13.49 17.89
N LYS A 162 0.72 -13.63 18.99
CA LYS A 162 0.16 -13.92 20.32
C LYS A 162 -0.12 -12.65 21.12
N LYS A 163 -0.88 -12.80 22.20
CA LYS A 163 -1.28 -11.68 23.08
C LYS A 163 -0.10 -11.05 23.82
N ASP A 164 0.79 -11.88 24.36
CA ASP A 164 1.99 -11.45 25.07
C ASP A 164 2.90 -10.63 24.15
N GLN A 165 3.07 -11.08 22.90
CA GLN A 165 3.82 -10.36 21.87
C GLN A 165 3.21 -8.98 21.57
N LEU A 166 1.87 -8.92 21.44
CA LEU A 166 1.16 -7.65 21.23
C LEU A 166 1.30 -6.70 22.44
N GLU A 167 1.23 -7.23 23.66
CA GLU A 167 1.44 -6.46 24.88
C GLU A 167 2.87 -5.91 24.97
N THR A 168 3.88 -6.70 24.59
CA THR A 168 5.26 -6.24 24.46
C THR A 168 5.36 -5.08 23.45
N LEU A 169 4.77 -5.20 22.26
CA LEU A 169 4.75 -4.11 21.27
C LEU A 169 4.09 -2.84 21.81
N ARG A 170 2.97 -2.96 22.53
CA ARG A 170 2.28 -1.82 23.15
C ARG A 170 3.14 -1.13 24.20
N SER A 171 3.85 -1.92 25.00
CA SER A 171 4.78 -1.41 26.01
C SER A 171 5.94 -0.64 25.36
N LEU A 172 6.55 -1.20 24.31
CA LEU A 172 7.65 -0.58 23.57
C LEU A 172 7.25 0.76 22.93
N ILE A 173 6.05 0.85 22.38
CA ILE A 173 5.52 2.08 21.76
C ILE A 173 4.96 3.07 22.81
N GLY A 174 5.01 2.72 24.10
CA GLY A 174 4.56 3.59 25.18
C GLY A 174 3.06 3.88 25.17
N LEU A 175 2.24 2.91 24.71
CA LEU A 175 0.79 3.04 24.70
C LEU A 175 0.21 2.87 26.12
N LYS A 176 0.06 4.00 26.85
CA LYS A 176 -0.66 4.04 28.12
C LYS A 176 -2.17 3.98 27.86
N GLN A 177 -2.81 2.84 28.12
CA GLN A 177 -4.26 2.71 28.00
C GLN A 177 -4.95 3.56 29.09
N THR A 178 -5.48 4.73 28.73
CA THR A 178 -6.46 5.45 29.55
C THR A 178 -7.84 5.23 28.96
N GLN A 179 -8.84 4.95 29.80
CA GLN A 179 -10.22 4.68 29.38
C GLN A 179 -10.80 5.81 28.50
N GLN A 180 -10.44 7.07 28.75
CA GLN A 180 -10.84 8.23 27.95
C GLN A 180 -10.27 8.27 26.53
N GLN A 181 -9.17 7.58 26.23
CA GLN A 181 -8.59 7.52 24.87
C GLN A 181 -9.24 6.44 23.99
N GLN A 182 -9.84 5.40 24.59
CA GLN A 182 -10.51 4.31 23.86
C GLN A 182 -11.83 4.78 23.23
N GLU A 183 -12.59 5.66 23.88
CA GLU A 183 -13.87 6.16 23.35
C GLU A 183 -13.72 7.04 22.09
N LYS A 184 -12.56 7.69 21.88
CA LYS A 184 -12.29 8.55 20.72
C LYS A 184 -11.71 7.81 19.50
N ARG A 185 -11.35 6.53 19.61
CA ARG A 185 -10.67 5.74 18.55
C ARG A 185 -11.55 4.61 18.03
N ARG A 186 -12.74 4.93 17.50
CA ARG A 186 -13.59 3.92 16.86
C ARG A 186 -12.92 3.42 15.58
N ASN A 187 -12.52 2.15 15.54
CA ASN A 187 -11.98 1.52 14.34
C ASN A 187 -13.15 1.00 13.49
N LEU A 188 -13.54 1.77 12.47
CA LEU A 188 -14.70 1.44 11.65
C LEU A 188 -14.31 0.63 10.42
N TYR A 189 -15.06 -0.43 10.13
CA TYR A 189 -14.75 -1.37 9.05
C TYR A 189 -14.64 -0.71 7.66
N HIS A 190 -15.61 0.13 7.28
CA HIS A 190 -15.59 0.81 5.97
C HIS A 190 -14.41 1.77 5.79
N LYS A 191 -13.77 2.22 6.87
CA LYS A 191 -12.57 3.09 6.82
C LYS A 191 -11.27 2.32 6.66
N HIS A 192 -11.27 1.02 6.96
CA HIS A 192 -10.09 0.20 6.70
C HIS A 192 -9.79 0.08 5.21
N ASN A 193 -10.83 0.23 4.39
CA ASN A 193 -10.80 -0.08 2.98
C ASN A 193 -10.07 0.95 2.10
N THR A 194 -9.96 2.19 2.58
CA THR A 194 -9.22 3.26 1.91
C THR A 194 -7.70 3.04 1.92
N PHE A 195 -7.17 2.16 2.79
CA PHE A 195 -5.74 1.81 2.80
C PHE A 195 -5.31 0.93 1.61
N SER A 196 -6.25 0.26 0.94
CA SER A 196 -5.94 -0.71 -0.12
C SER A 196 -5.86 -0.10 -1.53
N THR A 197 -6.44 1.10 -1.75
CA THR A 197 -6.73 1.57 -3.13
C THR A 197 -6.30 3.01 -3.44
N SER A 198 -5.91 3.83 -2.46
CA SER A 198 -5.47 5.20 -2.73
C SER A 198 -4.29 5.57 -1.85
N THR A 199 -3.33 6.28 -2.44
CA THR A 199 -2.26 7.08 -1.82
C THR A 199 -2.37 7.19 -0.30
N PHE A 200 -1.29 6.87 0.43
CA PHE A 200 -1.07 7.02 1.88
C PHE A 200 -1.20 8.48 2.40
N GLY A 201 -2.01 9.31 1.74
CA GLY A 201 -2.31 10.69 2.06
C GLY A 201 -3.45 10.80 3.05
N HIS A 202 -3.11 11.40 4.20
CA HIS A 202 -3.98 12.31 4.94
C HIS A 202 -5.28 11.76 5.54
N GLU A 203 -5.27 10.58 6.16
CA GLU A 203 -6.22 10.33 7.25
C GLU A 203 -5.52 10.09 8.58
N GLU A 204 -6.01 10.82 9.59
CA GLU A 204 -5.62 10.77 10.99
C GLU A 204 -5.97 9.41 11.62
N ASP A 205 -5.37 8.34 11.14
CA ASP A 205 -5.42 7.07 11.84
C ASP A 205 -4.62 7.23 13.14
N LYS A 206 -5.35 7.57 14.20
CA LYS A 206 -4.84 7.84 15.54
C LYS A 206 -4.31 6.58 16.21
N CYS A 207 -4.55 5.40 15.64
CA CYS A 207 -4.12 4.16 16.25
C CYS A 207 -2.69 3.80 15.85
N SER A 208 -1.81 3.73 16.85
CA SER A 208 -0.41 3.34 16.68
C SER A 208 -0.22 1.87 16.31
N ILE A 209 -1.19 0.99 16.55
CA ILE A 209 -1.20 -0.41 16.13
C ILE A 209 -2.58 -0.73 15.54
N ASP A 210 -2.67 -1.34 14.36
CA ASP A 210 -3.94 -1.70 13.68
C ASP A 210 -4.61 -3.00 14.18
N VAL A 211 -3.90 -3.81 14.97
CA VAL A 211 -4.41 -5.06 15.54
C VAL A 211 -4.70 -4.95 17.04
N ASP A 212 -5.67 -5.73 17.49
CA ASP A 212 -6.07 -5.89 18.88
C ASP A 212 -6.54 -7.33 19.15
N ILE A 213 -6.77 -7.68 20.40
CA ILE A 213 -7.35 -8.95 20.81
C ILE A 213 -8.85 -8.91 20.52
N CYS A 214 -9.31 -9.80 19.64
CA CYS A 214 -10.72 -9.93 19.33
C CYS A 214 -11.49 -10.47 20.55
N PRO A 215 -12.54 -9.80 21.03
CA PRO A 215 -13.30 -10.27 22.19
C PRO A 215 -14.15 -11.53 21.92
N LYS A 216 -14.26 -11.97 20.66
CA LYS A 216 -15.06 -13.14 20.25
C LYS A 216 -14.22 -14.41 20.10
N CYS A 217 -13.10 -14.32 19.38
CA CYS A 217 -12.22 -15.48 19.15
C CYS A 217 -10.93 -15.44 19.96
N ASN A 218 -10.68 -14.37 20.72
CA ASN A 218 -9.50 -14.22 21.58
C ASN A 218 -8.14 -14.13 20.84
N GLU A 219 -8.17 -14.03 19.52
CA GLU A 219 -7.00 -13.92 18.64
C GLU A 219 -6.59 -12.47 18.38
N VAL A 220 -5.31 -12.24 18.09
CA VAL A 220 -4.80 -10.93 17.66
C VAL A 220 -5.14 -10.71 16.18
N ARG A 221 -6.05 -9.77 15.91
CA ARG A 221 -6.56 -9.45 14.57
C ARG A 221 -6.88 -7.97 14.48
N MET A 222 -7.21 -7.47 13.29
CA MET A 222 -7.92 -6.19 13.23
C MET A 222 -9.29 -6.36 13.89
N VAL A 223 -9.60 -5.46 14.82
CA VAL A 223 -10.87 -5.45 15.55
C VAL A 223 -11.61 -4.17 15.22
N PHE A 224 -12.86 -4.31 14.82
CA PHE A 224 -13.70 -3.23 14.37
C PHE A 224 -14.85 -2.97 15.34
N ASP A 225 -15.11 -1.70 15.59
CA ASP A 225 -16.24 -1.22 16.37
C ASP A 225 -17.47 -1.09 15.46
N CYS A 226 -18.66 -1.20 16.05
CA CYS A 226 -19.91 -1.03 15.31
C CYS A 226 -20.05 0.44 14.84
N PRO A 227 -20.36 0.68 13.55
CA PRO A 227 -20.48 2.05 13.01
C PRO A 227 -21.78 2.78 13.37
N MET A 228 -22.80 2.11 13.90
CA MET A 228 -24.18 2.62 13.93
C MET A 228 -24.72 2.97 15.32
N ASP A 229 -25.58 4.01 15.35
CA ASP A 229 -26.46 4.37 16.48
C ASP A 229 -27.59 3.36 16.71
N ARG A 230 -27.89 2.48 15.72
CA ARG A 230 -28.98 1.49 15.84
C ARG A 230 -28.69 0.41 16.89
N CYS A 231 -27.44 -0.06 16.98
CA CYS A 231 -26.99 -0.91 18.09
C CYS A 231 -26.94 -0.16 19.43
N GLU A 232 -27.11 1.17 19.44
CA GLU A 232 -27.21 1.96 20.68
C GLU A 232 -28.63 1.97 21.25
N ARG A 233 -29.66 1.86 20.40
CA ARG A 233 -31.07 1.88 20.84
C ARG A 233 -31.53 0.53 21.40
N GLN A 234 -30.96 -0.57 20.93
CA GLN A 234 -31.19 -1.90 21.47
C GLN A 234 -30.10 -2.21 22.50
N ARG A 235 -30.34 -1.82 23.77
CA ARG A 235 -29.55 -2.13 24.98
C ARG A 235 -28.05 -1.77 24.92
N GLN A 236 -27.58 -1.00 25.90
CA GLN A 236 -26.16 -0.64 26.10
C GLN A 236 -25.17 -1.84 26.07
N ASN A 237 -25.63 -3.08 26.29
CA ASN A 237 -24.82 -4.30 26.23
C ASN A 237 -24.45 -4.77 24.81
N LEU A 238 -25.26 -4.50 23.78
CA LEU A 238 -25.03 -5.00 22.41
C LEU A 238 -23.84 -4.31 21.72
N ARG A 239 -23.46 -3.08 22.12
CA ARG A 239 -22.26 -2.41 21.58
C ARG A 239 -20.98 -3.21 21.81
N ARG A 240 -20.86 -3.85 22.99
CA ARG A 240 -19.73 -4.75 23.30
C ARG A 240 -19.82 -6.04 22.53
N GLU A 241 -21.03 -6.50 22.24
CA GLU A 241 -21.26 -7.72 21.45
C GLU A 241 -20.94 -7.54 19.97
N CYS A 242 -21.08 -6.33 19.42
CA CYS A 242 -20.78 -6.03 18.02
C CYS A 242 -19.30 -5.68 17.76
N ARG A 243 -18.43 -5.63 18.78
CA ARG A 243 -16.99 -5.43 18.59
C ARG A 243 -16.34 -6.77 18.25
N GLY A 244 -15.57 -6.83 17.16
CA GLY A 244 -14.97 -8.09 16.72
C GLY A 244 -14.13 -7.95 15.46
N CYS A 245 -13.40 -9.00 15.12
CA CYS A 245 -12.69 -9.11 13.85
C CYS A 245 -13.65 -9.45 12.70
N CYS A 246 -13.18 -9.29 11.46
CA CYS A 246 -13.96 -9.57 10.25
C CYS A 246 -14.41 -11.04 10.12
N PHE A 247 -13.73 -11.98 10.78
CA PHE A 247 -14.12 -13.40 10.79
C PHE A 247 -15.21 -13.74 11.81
N CYS A 248 -15.27 -13.01 12.93
CA CYS A 248 -16.25 -13.29 13.98
C CYS A 248 -17.57 -12.56 13.75
N ILE A 249 -17.54 -11.41 13.08
CA ILE A 249 -18.73 -10.62 12.81
C ILE A 249 -18.64 -10.12 11.36
N PRO A 250 -19.41 -10.69 10.42
CA PRO A 250 -19.41 -10.23 9.04
C PRO A 250 -19.93 -8.80 8.97
N ARG A 251 -19.36 -8.02 8.05
CA ARG A 251 -19.68 -6.60 7.86
C ARG A 251 -19.83 -6.29 6.40
N CYS A 252 -20.70 -5.33 6.12
CA CYS A 252 -20.89 -4.83 4.77
C CYS A 252 -19.65 -4.05 4.30
N GLU A 253 -19.15 -4.38 3.13
CA GLU A 253 -17.96 -3.75 2.54
C GLU A 253 -18.16 -2.25 2.24
N GLU A 254 -19.39 -1.84 1.94
CA GLU A 254 -19.72 -0.44 1.61
C GLU A 254 -19.91 0.43 2.85
N CYS A 255 -20.80 0.03 3.76
CA CYS A 255 -21.20 0.87 4.88
C CYS A 255 -20.57 0.44 6.23
N GLY A 256 -19.94 -0.74 6.27
CA GLY A 256 -19.29 -1.28 7.46
C GLY A 256 -20.23 -1.81 8.55
N GLN A 257 -21.55 -1.79 8.33
CA GLN A 257 -22.51 -2.28 9.33
C GLN A 257 -22.38 -3.79 9.53
N CYS A 258 -22.71 -4.28 10.73
CA CYS A 258 -22.76 -5.71 11.02
C CYS A 258 -23.87 -6.36 10.18
N ILE A 259 -23.61 -7.55 9.69
CA ILE A 259 -24.59 -8.36 8.95
C ILE A 259 -24.95 -9.56 9.84
N GLU A 260 -26.25 -9.84 10.00
CA GLU A 260 -26.71 -11.07 10.66
C GLU A 260 -26.65 -12.25 9.68
N SER A 261 -26.55 -13.49 10.18
CA SER A 261 -26.20 -14.67 9.37
C SER A 261 -27.12 -14.96 8.17
N ASP A 262 -28.29 -14.33 8.11
CA ASP A 262 -29.32 -14.57 7.09
C ASP A 262 -29.67 -13.32 6.25
N ASP A 263 -28.97 -12.19 6.43
CA ASP A 263 -29.35 -10.87 5.85
C ASP A 263 -28.36 -10.35 4.76
N TRP A 264 -27.46 -11.18 4.26
CA TRP A 264 -26.54 -10.80 3.19
C TRP A 264 -26.87 -11.49 1.88
N GLU A 265 -26.69 -10.74 0.80
CA GLU A 265 -26.91 -11.18 -0.57
C GLU A 265 -25.54 -11.34 -1.25
N GLU A 266 -25.40 -12.36 -2.09
CA GLU A 266 -24.13 -12.60 -2.80
C GLU A 266 -23.84 -11.44 -3.78
N ALA A 267 -22.69 -10.79 -3.59
CA ALA A 267 -22.13 -9.85 -4.55
C ALA A 267 -21.51 -10.61 -5.75
N ALA A 268 -21.19 -9.88 -6.82
CA ALA A 268 -20.41 -10.42 -7.94
C ALA A 268 -18.93 -10.60 -7.54
N CYS A 269 -18.48 -9.78 -6.58
CA CYS A 269 -17.24 -9.98 -5.85
C CYS A 269 -17.47 -10.89 -4.63
N THR A 270 -16.41 -11.45 -4.05
CA THR A 270 -16.48 -12.29 -2.85
C THR A 270 -16.75 -11.50 -1.55
N ASP A 271 -17.22 -10.26 -1.67
CA ASP A 271 -17.37 -9.34 -0.55
C ASP A 271 -18.79 -9.39 0.01
N ASN A 272 -18.91 -9.17 1.31
CA ASN A 272 -20.19 -9.17 1.99
C ASN A 272 -20.90 -7.83 1.81
N LEU A 273 -22.13 -7.84 1.33
CA LEU A 273 -22.99 -6.66 1.21
C LEU A 273 -24.27 -6.86 2.01
N CYS A 274 -24.67 -5.85 2.78
CA CYS A 274 -26.02 -5.85 3.35
C CYS A 274 -27.04 -5.59 2.25
N SER A 275 -28.29 -6.05 2.44
CA SER A 275 -29.36 -5.88 1.45
C SER A 275 -29.57 -4.41 1.05
N GLY A 276 -29.42 -3.49 2.01
CA GLY A 276 -29.53 -2.05 1.75
C GLY A 276 -28.49 -1.53 0.75
N CYS A 277 -27.22 -1.93 0.87
CA CYS A 277 -26.19 -1.53 -0.08
C CYS A 277 -26.31 -2.31 -1.39
N TRP A 278 -26.63 -3.61 -1.32
CA TRP A 278 -26.84 -4.46 -2.49
C TRP A 278 -27.91 -3.92 -3.44
N LEU A 279 -29.00 -3.34 -2.90
CA LEU A 279 -30.07 -2.73 -3.70
C LEU A 279 -29.68 -1.41 -4.36
N GLN A 280 -28.76 -0.65 -3.76
CA GLN A 280 -28.37 0.68 -4.24
C GLN A 280 -27.18 0.63 -5.21
N LEU A 281 -26.37 -0.43 -5.15
CA LEU A 281 -25.20 -0.57 -6.01
C LEU A 281 -25.59 -0.93 -7.44
N PRO A 282 -24.89 -0.39 -8.45
CA PRO A 282 -25.06 -0.79 -9.84
C PRO A 282 -24.79 -2.29 -10.04
N LYS A 283 -25.69 -2.97 -10.74
CA LYS A 283 -25.62 -4.43 -10.96
C LYS A 283 -24.95 -4.76 -12.29
N CYS A 284 -24.24 -5.87 -12.32
CA CYS A 284 -23.74 -6.43 -13.56
C CYS A 284 -24.91 -6.89 -14.44
N ASN A 285 -24.93 -6.51 -15.71
CA ASN A 285 -25.98 -6.88 -16.65
C ASN A 285 -26.05 -8.40 -16.95
N PHE A 286 -25.02 -9.17 -16.58
CA PHE A 286 -24.94 -10.61 -16.83
C PHE A 286 -25.42 -11.45 -15.64
N CYS A 287 -24.81 -11.24 -14.47
CA CYS A 287 -25.14 -12.03 -13.27
C CYS A 287 -26.16 -11.35 -12.36
N ASN A 288 -26.59 -10.11 -12.66
CA ASN A 288 -27.50 -9.29 -11.84
C ASN A 288 -27.01 -9.09 -10.39
N ARG A 289 -25.71 -9.23 -10.16
CA ARG A 289 -25.08 -9.00 -8.86
C ARG A 289 -24.27 -7.70 -8.88
N PRO A 290 -24.26 -6.93 -7.80
CA PRO A 290 -23.45 -5.72 -7.69
C PRO A 290 -21.98 -6.06 -7.44
N TYR A 291 -21.09 -5.18 -7.87
CA TYR A 291 -19.72 -5.13 -7.35
C TYR A 291 -19.68 -4.11 -6.23
N CYS A 292 -18.91 -4.38 -5.18
CA CYS A 292 -18.56 -3.35 -4.21
C CYS A 292 -17.76 -2.24 -4.91
N ASN A 293 -17.70 -1.05 -4.32
CA ASN A 293 -16.99 0.10 -4.88
C ASN A 293 -15.50 -0.17 -5.10
N GLN A 294 -14.87 -1.03 -4.29
CA GLN A 294 -13.48 -1.41 -4.49
C GLN A 294 -13.25 -2.24 -5.75
N HIS A 295 -14.20 -3.10 -6.06
CA HIS A 295 -14.15 -4.00 -7.21
C HIS A 295 -15.01 -3.49 -8.36
N ALA A 296 -15.48 -2.24 -8.31
CA ALA A 296 -16.28 -1.62 -9.36
C ALA A 296 -15.56 -1.54 -10.72
N ASN A 297 -14.22 -1.58 -10.73
CA ASN A 297 -13.43 -1.61 -11.97
C ASN A 297 -13.21 -3.03 -12.52
N GLN A 298 -13.55 -4.07 -11.77
CA GLN A 298 -13.50 -5.47 -12.22
C GLN A 298 -14.78 -5.89 -12.96
N LYS A 299 -15.68 -4.93 -13.24
CA LYS A 299 -16.91 -5.15 -14.02
C LYS A 299 -16.59 -5.91 -15.32
N CYS A 300 -17.36 -6.96 -15.59
CA CYS A 300 -17.32 -7.67 -16.87
C CYS A 300 -17.50 -6.68 -18.03
N SER A 301 -16.40 -6.38 -18.71
CA SER A 301 -16.42 -5.63 -19.97
C SER A 301 -16.55 -6.64 -21.10
N VAL A 302 -17.65 -6.59 -21.85
CA VAL A 302 -17.81 -7.41 -23.04
C VAL A 302 -16.91 -6.84 -24.14
N PRO A 303 -16.17 -7.66 -24.90
CA PRO A 303 -15.70 -7.24 -26.21
C PRO A 303 -16.93 -7.08 -27.12
N GLY A 304 -17.45 -5.86 -27.28
CA GLY A 304 -18.51 -5.57 -28.25
C GLY A 304 -19.70 -4.72 -27.80
N SER A 305 -19.80 -4.27 -26.55
CA SER A 305 -20.85 -3.32 -26.15
C SER A 305 -20.40 -1.88 -26.32
N SER A 306 -20.44 -1.38 -27.55
CA SER A 306 -20.47 0.05 -27.82
C SER A 306 -21.85 0.60 -27.42
N GLY A 307 -21.95 1.12 -26.21
CA GLY A 307 -23.12 1.84 -25.71
C GLY A 307 -22.64 3.01 -24.86
N PHE A 308 -22.53 4.17 -25.49
CA PHE A 308 -22.15 5.45 -24.88
C PHE A 308 -23.08 5.81 -23.71
N PHE A 309 -22.50 6.08 -22.54
CA PHE A 309 -22.88 7.21 -21.68
C PHE A 309 -21.60 7.81 -21.06
N SER A 310 -21.59 9.14 -20.98
CA SER A 310 -20.45 10.05 -21.05
C SER A 310 -19.71 10.33 -19.73
N GLU A 311 -18.39 10.48 -19.88
CA GLU A 311 -17.42 11.36 -19.18
C GLU A 311 -17.47 11.53 -17.65
N ALA A 312 -16.48 10.94 -16.95
CA ALA A 312 -15.28 11.68 -16.55
C ALA A 312 -14.28 10.77 -15.78
N SER A 313 -13.06 10.67 -16.32
CA SER A 313 -11.80 10.41 -15.60
C SER A 313 -11.55 9.03 -14.95
N VAL A 314 -10.99 8.07 -15.70
CA VAL A 314 -9.91 7.21 -15.18
C VAL A 314 -8.91 6.90 -16.30
N LEU A 315 -7.71 7.47 -16.18
CA LEU A 315 -6.56 7.26 -17.05
C LEU A 315 -5.90 5.90 -16.77
N HIS A 316 -5.61 5.20 -17.87
CA HIS A 316 -4.51 4.26 -18.11
C HIS A 316 -4.10 3.24 -17.02
N VAL A 317 -4.34 1.95 -17.29
CA VAL A 317 -3.27 0.93 -17.47
C VAL A 317 -3.82 -0.21 -18.34
N ALA A 318 -3.41 -0.28 -19.62
CA ALA A 318 -3.56 -1.49 -20.44
C ALA A 318 -2.16 -2.04 -20.73
N GLY A 319 -1.73 -3.00 -19.93
CA GLY A 319 -0.51 -3.76 -20.11
C GLY A 319 -0.80 -5.09 -20.81
N VAL A 320 -0.49 -5.14 -22.10
CA VAL A 320 0.00 -6.28 -22.90
C VAL A 320 -0.68 -7.65 -22.69
N TRP A 321 -1.42 -8.00 -23.73
CA TRP A 321 -1.92 -9.31 -24.09
C TRP A 321 -0.80 -10.35 -24.22
N GLN A 322 -1.02 -11.55 -23.68
CA GLN A 322 -0.35 -12.75 -24.18
C GLN A 322 -1.39 -13.84 -24.48
N THR A 323 -1.82 -13.85 -25.73
CA THR A 323 -2.56 -14.93 -26.37
C THR A 323 -1.75 -16.22 -26.35
N ARG A 324 -2.32 -17.28 -25.76
CA ARG A 324 -2.09 -18.66 -26.20
C ARG A 324 -3.44 -19.25 -26.57
N ILE A 325 -3.74 -19.22 -27.86
CA ILE A 325 -4.77 -20.04 -28.46
C ILE A 325 -4.18 -21.45 -28.58
N ILE A 326 -4.70 -22.39 -27.80
CA ILE A 326 -4.63 -23.82 -28.12
C ILE A 326 -6.08 -24.30 -28.21
N SER A 327 -6.51 -24.48 -29.45
CA SER A 327 -7.66 -25.25 -29.96
C SER A 327 -8.73 -25.77 -28.99
N GLY A 328 -9.95 -25.30 -29.21
CA GLY A 328 -11.16 -26.15 -29.23
C GLY A 328 -11.87 -26.37 -27.90
N HIS A 329 -13.03 -25.72 -27.73
CA HIS A 329 -14.10 -26.02 -26.77
C HIS A 329 -13.68 -26.32 -25.32
N LEU A 330 -13.76 -25.32 -24.44
CA LEU A 330 -13.95 -25.59 -23.00
C LEU A 330 -15.00 -24.65 -22.41
N GLN A 331 -16.08 -25.29 -22.00
CA GLN A 331 -17.25 -24.80 -21.30
C GLN A 331 -16.83 -24.50 -19.85
N PHE A 332 -16.70 -23.23 -19.46
CA PHE A 332 -16.39 -22.88 -18.07
C PHE A 332 -17.68 -22.90 -17.24
N ARG A 333 -17.95 -24.07 -16.63
CA ARG A 333 -18.75 -24.16 -15.41
C ARG A 333 -17.96 -23.51 -14.27
N CYS A 334 -18.51 -22.47 -13.65
CA CYS A 334 -18.05 -22.02 -12.34
C CYS A 334 -18.40 -23.09 -11.30
N TYR A 335 -17.39 -23.62 -10.61
CA TYR A 335 -17.57 -24.43 -9.41
C TYR A 335 -17.01 -23.67 -8.21
N TYR A 336 -17.86 -23.60 -7.18
CA TYR A 336 -17.73 -23.31 -5.74
C TYR A 336 -16.52 -22.55 -5.21
#